data_AF-A0A3E4S5L4-F1
#
_entry.id   AF-A0A3E4S5L4-F1
#
_cell.length_a   1.000
_cell.length_b   1.000
_cell.length_c   1.000
_cell.angle_alpha   90.00
_cell.angle_beta   90.00
_cell.angle_gamma   90.00
#
_symmetry.space_group_name_H-M   'P 1'
#
loop_
_entity.id
_entity.type
_entity.pdbx_description
1 polymer ?
#
loop_
_entity_poly.entity_id
_entity_poly.type
_entity_poly.pdbx_seq_one_letter_code
_entity_poly.pdbx_strand_id
1 'polypeptide(L)'
;MHGTFSRPMKILASVITVAVLVAGILAWSTWRKKVTAAEHQQAQAQQLKKQQSEERKKAAEAAANQLTDEEKQQYTDLAIKFEQAARNWGSDPTINLDSLSQHDAQQVIDQLRTPDIGSNPLPALSAIPADKNDGPDAVSYPCEEEYENACKAYPTMKAWWNSEALATGSRWTDGPHVTVNEDRTVTVTGKVESMLLQDGDSFNNGSIWALTPAWRDYDINDELTIANGKISGMNINGDNPWWINPWLTRWDNNMADDLSEGTRIAIPVKGDPEMGLAHSSMTPILKGPVTQSDLDGKVDWHLWDSVPMASVGGGCQNPGYCG
;
A
#
# COMPACT_ATOMS: atom_id res chain seq x y z
N MET A 1 95.26 41.51 -58.68
CA MET A 1 95.80 41.46 -57.30
C MET A 1 94.81 40.73 -56.40
N HIS A 2 95.11 39.48 -56.02
CA HIS A 2 94.34 38.73 -55.02
C HIS A 2 94.67 39.26 -53.63
N GLY A 3 93.70 39.91 -52.98
CA GLY A 3 93.81 40.35 -51.60
C GLY A 3 93.65 39.18 -50.64
N THR A 4 94.75 38.75 -50.04
CA THR A 4 94.79 37.75 -48.97
C THR A 4 94.30 38.37 -47.65
N PHE A 5 93.05 38.10 -47.27
CA PHE A 5 92.56 38.37 -45.92
C PHE A 5 93.39 37.58 -44.90
N SER A 6 94.00 38.27 -43.94
CA SER A 6 94.83 37.69 -42.89
C SER A 6 94.02 36.76 -41.97
N ARG A 7 94.64 35.65 -41.53
CA ARG A 7 94.05 34.61 -40.66
C ARG A 7 93.29 35.11 -39.40
N PRO A 8 93.64 36.21 -38.71
CA PRO A 8 92.91 36.65 -37.52
C PRO A 8 91.50 37.18 -37.82
N MET A 9 91.29 37.77 -39.00
CA MET A 9 90.04 38.44 -39.34
C MET A 9 88.92 37.45 -39.71
N LYS A 10 89.28 36.27 -40.25
CA LYS A 10 88.35 35.16 -40.50
C LYS A 10 87.88 34.48 -39.21
N ILE A 11 88.75 34.42 -38.19
CA ILE A 11 88.42 33.85 -36.88
C ILE A 11 87.43 34.76 -36.14
N LEU A 12 87.67 36.08 -36.15
CA LEU A 12 86.77 37.04 -35.50
C LEU A 12 85.37 37.05 -36.13
N ALA A 13 85.29 37.05 -37.48
CA ALA A 13 84.02 36.96 -38.18
C ALA A 13 83.29 35.65 -37.83
N SER A 14 84.00 34.51 -37.80
CA SER A 14 83.40 33.22 -37.44
C SER A 14 82.89 33.16 -36.00
N VAL A 15 83.59 33.77 -35.04
CA VAL A 15 83.16 33.83 -33.62
C VAL A 15 81.90 34.68 -33.47
N ILE A 16 81.82 35.82 -34.19
CA ILE A 16 80.63 36.68 -34.19
C ILE A 16 79.43 35.93 -34.79
N THR A 17 79.62 35.22 -35.91
CA THR A 17 78.55 34.44 -36.54
C THR A 17 78.03 33.34 -35.61
N VAL A 18 78.93 32.66 -34.89
CA VAL A 18 78.55 31.64 -33.89
C VAL A 18 77.81 32.27 -32.71
N ALA A 19 78.26 33.42 -32.21
CA ALA A 19 77.59 34.11 -31.10
C ALA A 19 76.16 34.57 -31.47
N VAL A 20 75.96 35.08 -32.69
CA VAL A 20 74.64 35.48 -33.20
C VAL A 20 73.73 34.25 -33.38
N LEU A 21 74.26 33.13 -33.87
CA LEU A 21 73.53 31.86 -33.98
C LEU A 21 73.08 31.34 -32.62
N VAL A 22 73.96 31.34 -31.62
CA VAL A 22 73.65 30.88 -30.27
C VAL A 22 72.60 31.78 -29.61
N ALA A 23 72.73 33.11 -29.74
CA ALA A 23 71.72 34.04 -29.24
C ALA A 23 70.35 33.85 -29.91
N GLY A 24 70.32 33.61 -31.22
CA GLY A 24 69.10 33.29 -31.96
C GLY A 24 68.42 32.00 -31.50
N ILE A 25 69.20 30.93 -31.25
CA ILE A 25 68.70 29.65 -30.74
C ILE A 25 68.13 29.80 -29.32
N LEU A 26 68.83 30.54 -28.45
CA LEU A 26 68.36 30.78 -27.09
C LEU A 26 67.06 31.59 -27.09
N ALA A 27 67.00 32.68 -27.85
CA ALA A 27 65.80 33.50 -28.00
C ALA A 27 64.61 32.68 -28.52
N TRP A 28 64.83 31.87 -29.57
CA TRP A 28 63.82 30.95 -30.11
C TRP A 28 63.35 29.95 -29.05
N SER A 29 64.27 29.32 -28.32
CA SER A 29 63.94 28.32 -27.30
C SER A 29 63.07 28.90 -26.17
N THR A 30 63.37 30.12 -25.72
CA THR A 30 62.58 30.83 -24.71
C THR A 30 61.22 31.28 -25.24
N TRP A 31 61.14 31.78 -26.47
CA TRP A 31 59.87 32.12 -27.12
C TRP A 31 58.99 30.88 -27.27
N ARG A 32 59.57 29.76 -27.73
CA ARG A 32 58.83 28.52 -27.95
C ARG A 32 58.28 27.98 -26.64
N LYS A 33 59.06 27.94 -25.56
CA LYS A 33 58.58 27.57 -24.22
C LYS A 33 57.41 28.44 -23.75
N LYS A 34 57.46 29.75 -23.98
CA LYS A 34 56.35 30.66 -23.64
C LYS A 34 55.09 30.39 -24.46
N VAL A 35 55.23 30.13 -25.76
CA VAL A 35 54.12 29.79 -26.64
C VAL A 35 53.48 28.46 -26.23
N THR A 36 54.27 27.42 -25.98
CA THR A 36 53.74 26.11 -25.55
C THR A 36 53.04 26.19 -24.19
N ALA A 37 53.56 27.01 -23.26
CA ALA A 37 52.90 27.25 -21.98
C ALA A 37 51.54 27.96 -22.14
N ALA A 38 51.46 28.95 -23.03
CA ALA A 38 50.22 29.66 -23.33
C ALA A 38 49.19 28.75 -24.03
N GLU A 39 49.63 27.92 -24.98
CA GLU A 39 48.79 26.92 -25.65
C GLU A 39 48.26 25.88 -24.66
N HIS A 40 49.09 25.39 -23.73
CA HIS A 40 48.65 24.48 -22.67
C HIS A 40 47.64 25.14 -21.73
N GLN A 41 47.85 26.40 -21.35
CA GLN A 41 46.89 27.15 -20.52
C GLN A 41 45.55 27.37 -21.25
N GLN A 42 45.58 27.68 -22.55
CA GLN A 42 44.37 27.82 -23.36
C GLN A 42 43.63 26.49 -23.53
N ALA A 43 44.35 25.39 -23.77
CA ALA A 43 43.77 24.06 -23.86
C ALA A 43 43.13 23.62 -22.54
N GLN A 44 43.80 23.84 -21.41
CA GLN A 44 43.24 23.57 -20.08
C GLN A 44 42.01 24.43 -19.79
N ALA A 45 42.03 25.72 -20.13
CA ALA A 45 40.89 26.61 -19.96
C ALA A 45 39.70 26.21 -20.84
N GLN A 46 39.93 25.75 -22.08
CA GLN A 46 38.89 25.20 -22.94
C GLN A 46 38.32 23.89 -22.40
N GLN A 47 39.17 23.01 -21.88
CA GLN A 47 38.76 21.74 -21.31
C GLN A 47 37.93 21.93 -20.04
N LEU A 48 38.32 22.86 -19.17
CA LEU A 48 37.57 23.24 -17.97
C LEU A 48 36.20 23.84 -18.33
N LYS A 49 36.15 24.74 -19.33
CA LYS A 49 34.88 25.30 -19.82
C LYS A 49 33.95 24.22 -20.38
N LYS A 50 34.49 23.24 -21.10
CA LYS A 50 33.72 22.11 -21.64
C LYS A 50 33.15 21.24 -20.52
N GLN A 51 33.97 20.89 -19.52
CA GLN A 51 33.51 20.13 -18.35
C GLN A 51 32.41 20.88 -17.58
N GLN A 52 32.60 22.17 -17.31
CA GLN A 52 31.59 22.99 -16.64
C GLN A 52 30.28 23.09 -17.45
N SER A 53 30.37 23.12 -18.79
CA SER A 53 29.19 23.11 -19.66
C SER A 53 28.45 21.77 -19.62
N GLU A 54 29.18 20.65 -19.60
CA GLU A 54 28.57 19.31 -19.49
C GLU A 54 27.95 19.09 -18.11
N GLU A 55 28.58 19.55 -17.04
CA GLU A 55 28.02 19.50 -15.68
C GLU A 55 26.76 20.36 -15.56
N ARG A 56 26.76 21.59 -16.11
CA ARG A 56 25.56 22.44 -16.14
C ARG A 56 24.43 21.80 -16.94
N LYS A 57 24.74 21.13 -18.05
CA LYS A 57 23.75 20.42 -18.85
C LYS A 57 23.14 19.25 -18.07
N LYS A 58 23.97 18.43 -17.40
CA LYS A 58 23.49 17.36 -16.53
C LYS A 58 22.66 17.88 -15.35
N ALA A 59 23.07 18.98 -14.72
CA ALA A 59 22.31 19.59 -13.64
C ALA A 59 20.96 20.15 -14.12
N ALA A 60 20.92 20.75 -15.31
CA ALA A 60 19.68 21.24 -15.92
C ALA A 60 18.75 20.09 -16.34
N GLU A 61 19.27 18.99 -16.88
CA GLU A 61 18.50 17.78 -17.19
C GLU A 61 17.97 17.11 -15.91
N ALA A 62 18.78 17.05 -14.85
CA ALA A 62 18.34 16.53 -13.55
C ALA A 62 17.25 17.41 -12.94
N ALA A 63 17.40 18.73 -12.97
CA ALA A 63 16.40 19.67 -12.48
C ALA A 63 15.10 19.63 -13.31
N ALA A 64 15.19 19.47 -14.63
CA ALA A 64 14.03 19.31 -15.52
C ALA A 64 13.30 17.97 -15.31
N ASN A 65 13.98 16.96 -14.80
CA ASN A 65 13.39 15.65 -14.48
C ASN A 65 12.85 15.56 -13.04
N GLN A 66 13.12 16.52 -12.17
CA GLN A 66 12.51 16.57 -10.85
C GLN A 66 11.07 17.10 -10.92
N LEU A 67 10.17 16.47 -10.16
CA LEU A 67 8.81 16.97 -9.98
C LEU A 67 8.84 18.27 -9.19
N THR A 68 8.07 19.25 -9.66
CA THR A 68 7.74 20.46 -8.89
C THR A 68 6.98 20.10 -7.62
N ASP A 69 6.96 21.00 -6.63
CA ASP A 69 6.21 20.77 -5.40
C ASP A 69 4.70 20.67 -5.67
N GLU A 70 4.19 21.41 -6.66
CA GLU A 70 2.80 21.27 -7.11
C GLU A 70 2.51 19.89 -7.72
N GLU A 71 3.40 19.34 -8.55
CA GLU A 71 3.24 18.00 -9.11
C GLU A 71 3.31 16.92 -8.03
N LYS A 72 4.24 17.06 -7.06
CA LYS A 72 4.30 16.15 -5.91
C LYS A 72 3.00 16.17 -5.13
N GLN A 73 2.43 17.35 -4.86
CA GLN A 73 1.15 17.45 -4.16
C GLN A 73 0.02 16.80 -4.96
N GLN A 74 -0.03 17.00 -6.29
CA GLN A 74 -1.01 16.34 -7.15
C GLN A 74 -0.89 14.81 -7.09
N TYR A 75 0.33 14.29 -7.06
CA TYR A 75 0.61 12.86 -6.96
C TYR A 75 0.16 12.32 -5.60
N THR A 76 0.47 13.03 -4.53
CA THR A 76 -0.01 12.73 -3.17
C THR A 76 -1.53 12.70 -3.11
N ASP A 77 -2.21 13.74 -3.59
CA ASP A 77 -3.67 13.83 -3.56
C ASP A 77 -4.35 12.71 -4.37
N LEU A 78 -3.78 12.36 -5.53
CA LEU A 78 -4.28 11.27 -6.36
C LEU A 78 -4.12 9.92 -5.67
N ALA A 79 -2.95 9.65 -5.08
CA ALA A 79 -2.69 8.41 -4.36
C ALA A 79 -3.61 8.26 -3.14
N ILE A 80 -3.78 9.31 -2.33
CA ILE A 80 -4.71 9.30 -1.19
C ILE A 80 -6.14 8.99 -1.66
N LYS A 81 -6.63 9.67 -2.71
CA LYS A 81 -7.99 9.44 -3.23
C LYS A 81 -8.16 8.02 -3.77
N PHE A 82 -7.17 7.50 -4.48
CA PHE A 82 -7.19 6.14 -5.01
C PHE A 82 -7.25 5.11 -3.88
N GLU A 83 -6.36 5.21 -2.88
CA GLU A 83 -6.26 4.27 -1.77
C GLU A 83 -7.47 4.33 -0.83
N GLN A 84 -8.02 5.52 -0.59
CA GLN A 84 -9.28 5.65 0.13
C GLN A 84 -10.44 5.04 -0.64
N ALA A 85 -10.55 5.27 -1.96
CA ALA A 85 -11.60 4.68 -2.77
C ALA A 85 -11.46 3.15 -2.88
N ALA A 86 -10.23 2.64 -2.88
CA ALA A 86 -9.95 1.21 -2.98
C ALA A 86 -10.27 0.47 -1.68
N ARG A 87 -9.96 1.06 -0.52
CA ARG A 87 -9.93 0.34 0.77
C ARG A 87 -10.96 0.80 1.80
N ASN A 88 -11.66 1.91 1.58
CA ASN A 88 -12.79 2.31 2.43
C ASN A 88 -14.11 1.83 1.81
N TRP A 89 -14.57 0.65 2.17
CA TRP A 89 -15.80 0.06 1.62
C TRP A 89 -16.52 -0.85 2.62
N GLY A 90 -17.82 -1.10 2.40
CA GLY A 90 -18.59 -2.05 3.20
C GLY A 90 -18.86 -1.55 4.62
N SER A 91 -19.05 -2.50 5.54
CA SER A 91 -19.26 -2.23 6.97
C SER A 91 -18.08 -1.47 7.59
N ASP A 92 -18.35 -0.72 8.65
CA ASP A 92 -17.33 0.06 9.34
C ASP A 92 -16.68 -0.78 10.47
N PRO A 93 -15.44 -1.27 10.29
CA PRO A 93 -14.73 -2.02 11.31
C PRO A 93 -14.40 -1.16 12.54
N THR A 94 -14.37 0.17 12.39
CA THR A 94 -14.00 1.12 13.46
C THR A 94 -15.17 1.54 14.35
N ILE A 95 -16.34 0.91 14.15
CA ILE A 95 -17.54 1.20 14.93
C ILE A 95 -17.31 0.99 16.43
N ASN A 96 -17.79 1.92 17.24
CA ASN A 96 -17.69 1.82 18.69
C ASN A 96 -18.59 0.69 19.23
N LEU A 97 -18.00 -0.44 19.58
CA LEU A 97 -18.72 -1.63 20.04
C LEU A 97 -19.45 -1.45 21.37
N ASP A 98 -18.94 -0.61 22.27
CA ASP A 98 -19.63 -0.28 23.52
C ASP A 98 -21.02 0.31 23.25
N SER A 99 -21.16 1.07 22.15
CA SER A 99 -22.43 1.68 21.74
C SER A 99 -23.46 0.70 21.22
N LEU A 100 -23.05 -0.53 20.91
CA LEU A 100 -23.93 -1.61 20.41
C LEU A 100 -24.40 -2.54 21.54
N SER A 101 -23.73 -2.48 22.69
CA SER A 101 -23.97 -3.39 23.82
C SER A 101 -25.38 -3.25 24.39
N GLN A 102 -26.04 -4.40 24.58
CA GLN A 102 -27.39 -4.56 25.10
C GLN A 102 -28.50 -3.81 24.33
N HIS A 103 -28.25 -3.44 23.08
CA HIS A 103 -29.28 -2.98 22.16
C HIS A 103 -30.10 -4.14 21.60
N ASP A 104 -31.24 -3.83 20.96
CA ASP A 104 -32.03 -4.82 20.24
C ASP A 104 -31.20 -5.47 19.13
N ALA A 105 -31.29 -6.80 18.99
CA ALA A 105 -30.48 -7.57 18.06
C ALA A 105 -30.68 -7.13 16.62
N GLN A 106 -31.92 -6.87 16.19
CA GLN A 106 -32.18 -6.40 14.84
C GLN A 106 -31.60 -5.00 14.61
N GLN A 107 -31.72 -4.11 15.61
CA GLN A 107 -31.12 -2.78 15.55
C GLN A 107 -29.59 -2.84 15.36
N VAL A 108 -28.91 -3.79 16.01
CA VAL A 108 -27.46 -3.96 15.87
C VAL A 108 -27.11 -4.61 14.53
N ILE A 109 -27.86 -5.62 14.10
CA ILE A 109 -27.71 -6.26 12.77
C ILE A 109 -27.82 -5.22 11.66
N ASP A 110 -28.83 -4.36 11.70
CA ASP A 110 -29.05 -3.33 10.67
C ASP A 110 -27.91 -2.31 10.61
N GLN A 111 -27.26 -2.03 11.74
CA GLN A 111 -26.10 -1.14 11.79
C GLN A 111 -24.82 -1.78 11.28
N LEU A 112 -24.62 -3.07 11.55
CA LEU A 112 -23.40 -3.79 11.16
C LEU A 112 -23.45 -4.30 9.72
N ARG A 113 -24.65 -4.51 9.16
CA ARG A 113 -24.84 -5.12 7.85
C ARG A 113 -24.05 -4.41 6.76
N THR A 114 -23.41 -5.20 5.90
CA THR A 114 -22.73 -4.68 4.71
C THR A 114 -23.73 -3.90 3.85
N PRO A 115 -23.48 -2.62 3.55
CA PRO A 115 -24.31 -1.87 2.62
C PRO A 115 -24.19 -2.45 1.21
N ASP A 116 -25.15 -2.15 0.33
CA ASP A 116 -25.08 -2.58 -1.06
C ASP A 116 -23.78 -2.11 -1.72
N ILE A 117 -23.08 -3.04 -2.37
CA ILE A 117 -21.79 -2.79 -3.02
C ILE A 117 -22.07 -2.22 -4.41
N GLY A 118 -21.89 -0.90 -4.50
CA GLY A 118 -22.08 -0.14 -5.74
C GLY A 118 -21.03 -0.43 -6.81
N SER A 119 -21.03 0.43 -7.84
CA SER A 119 -20.06 0.33 -8.94
C SER A 119 -18.63 0.59 -8.48
N ASN A 120 -17.66 -0.05 -9.14
CA ASN A 120 -16.23 0.15 -8.90
C ASN A 120 -15.87 1.65 -8.97
N PRO A 121 -15.32 2.25 -7.88
CA PRO A 121 -15.02 3.68 -7.83
C PRO A 121 -13.70 4.06 -8.53
N LEU A 122 -12.85 3.07 -8.84
CA LEU A 122 -11.50 3.29 -9.34
C LEU A 122 -11.35 3.74 -10.81
N PRO A 123 -12.27 3.51 -11.76
CA PRO A 123 -12.08 3.89 -13.16
C PRO A 123 -11.80 5.39 -13.40
N ALA A 124 -12.27 6.26 -12.51
CA ALA A 124 -11.97 7.69 -12.58
C ALA A 124 -10.52 8.02 -12.17
N LEU A 125 -9.94 7.23 -11.26
CA LEU A 125 -8.64 7.48 -10.61
C LEU A 125 -7.51 6.64 -11.20
N SER A 126 -7.86 5.52 -11.84
CA SER A 126 -6.94 4.51 -12.31
C SER A 126 -7.13 4.21 -13.79
N ALA A 127 -6.02 3.90 -14.44
CA ALA A 127 -5.95 3.31 -15.78
C ALA A 127 -5.55 1.82 -15.72
N ILE A 128 -5.39 1.25 -14.52
CA ILE A 128 -5.21 -0.19 -14.34
C ILE A 128 -6.48 -0.88 -14.87
N PRO A 129 -6.34 -1.83 -15.82
CA PRO A 129 -7.50 -2.54 -16.36
C PRO A 129 -8.10 -3.43 -15.27
N ALA A 130 -9.43 -3.41 -15.14
CA ALA A 130 -10.12 -4.38 -14.30
C ALA A 130 -10.06 -5.77 -14.96
N ASP A 131 -9.62 -6.79 -14.22
CA ASP A 131 -9.81 -8.17 -14.64
C ASP A 131 -11.29 -8.53 -14.50
N LYS A 132 -11.83 -9.25 -15.47
CA LYS A 132 -13.23 -9.70 -15.46
C LYS A 132 -13.52 -10.71 -14.34
N ASN A 133 -12.48 -11.36 -13.80
CA ASN A 133 -12.57 -12.32 -12.71
C ASN A 133 -12.32 -11.67 -11.34
N ASP A 134 -12.03 -10.36 -11.32
CA ASP A 134 -11.80 -9.62 -10.09
C ASP A 134 -13.05 -8.86 -9.67
N GLY A 135 -13.17 -8.73 -8.36
CA GLY A 135 -14.14 -7.87 -7.74
C GLY A 135 -15.59 -8.38 -7.65
N PRO A 136 -16.49 -7.51 -7.17
CA PRO A 136 -17.81 -7.93 -6.69
C PRO A 136 -18.73 -8.48 -7.78
N ASP A 137 -18.51 -8.09 -9.03
CA ASP A 137 -19.31 -8.53 -10.18
C ASP A 137 -18.69 -9.73 -10.92
N ALA A 138 -17.55 -10.25 -10.46
CA ALA A 138 -16.96 -11.48 -10.98
C ALA A 138 -17.89 -12.68 -10.76
N VAL A 139 -17.68 -13.73 -11.55
CA VAL A 139 -18.39 -15.02 -11.41
C VAL A 139 -18.20 -15.53 -9.98
N SER A 140 -19.29 -15.94 -9.33
CA SER A 140 -19.23 -16.40 -7.94
C SER A 140 -18.50 -17.73 -7.78
N TYR A 141 -17.97 -17.99 -6.58
CA TYR A 141 -17.34 -19.27 -6.25
C TYR A 141 -18.25 -20.48 -6.52
N PRO A 142 -19.56 -20.49 -6.16
CA PRO A 142 -20.46 -21.57 -6.55
C PRO A 142 -20.60 -21.78 -8.07
N CYS A 143 -20.50 -20.72 -8.87
CA CYS A 143 -20.53 -20.83 -10.32
C CYS A 143 -19.21 -21.38 -10.89
N GLU A 144 -18.08 -21.00 -10.31
CA GLU A 144 -16.76 -21.53 -10.70
C GLU A 144 -16.65 -23.03 -10.42
N GLU A 145 -17.24 -23.49 -9.31
CA GLU A 145 -17.26 -24.91 -8.91
C GLU A 145 -18.47 -25.70 -9.44
N GLU A 146 -19.20 -25.15 -10.41
CA GLU A 146 -20.32 -25.80 -11.11
C GLU A 146 -21.53 -26.23 -10.23
N TYR A 147 -21.74 -25.56 -9.08
CA TYR A 147 -22.90 -25.79 -8.23
C TYR A 147 -24.16 -25.10 -8.78
N GLU A 148 -24.82 -25.76 -9.73
CA GLU A 148 -25.91 -25.20 -10.55
C GLU A 148 -26.97 -24.40 -9.77
N ASN A 149 -27.47 -24.92 -8.64
CA ASN A 149 -28.53 -24.25 -7.87
C ASN A 149 -28.01 -23.01 -7.13
N ALA A 150 -26.84 -23.12 -6.51
CA ALA A 150 -26.22 -22.00 -5.79
C ALA A 150 -25.75 -20.92 -6.78
N CYS A 151 -25.21 -21.31 -7.94
CA CYS A 151 -24.85 -20.39 -9.01
C CYS A 151 -26.05 -19.61 -9.55
N LYS A 152 -27.22 -20.26 -9.73
CA LYS A 152 -28.46 -19.58 -10.16
C LYS A 152 -28.94 -18.55 -9.12
N ALA A 153 -28.78 -18.83 -7.83
CA ALA A 153 -29.16 -17.93 -6.75
C ALA A 153 -28.16 -16.77 -6.58
N TYR A 154 -26.87 -17.08 -6.72
CA TYR A 154 -25.76 -16.17 -6.43
C TYR A 154 -24.79 -16.14 -7.62
N PRO A 155 -25.11 -15.45 -8.72
CA PRO A 155 -24.32 -15.48 -9.94
C PRO A 155 -22.99 -14.71 -9.84
N THR A 156 -22.89 -13.78 -8.88
CA THR A 156 -21.71 -12.93 -8.70
C THR A 156 -21.10 -13.08 -7.31
N MET A 157 -19.82 -12.75 -7.18
CA MET A 157 -19.09 -12.80 -5.90
C MET A 157 -19.77 -11.99 -4.81
N LYS A 158 -20.27 -10.78 -5.11
CA LYS A 158 -21.04 -9.98 -4.14
C LYS A 158 -22.36 -10.62 -3.74
N ALA A 159 -23.09 -11.23 -4.68
CA ALA A 159 -24.37 -11.86 -4.38
C ALA A 159 -24.16 -13.06 -3.45
N TRP A 160 -23.09 -13.81 -3.68
CA TRP A 160 -22.72 -14.94 -2.86
C TRP A 160 -22.22 -14.50 -1.48
N TRP A 161 -21.26 -13.59 -1.38
CA TRP A 161 -20.79 -13.12 -0.07
C TRP A 161 -21.87 -12.41 0.76
N ASN A 162 -22.83 -11.72 0.13
CA ASN A 162 -23.99 -11.17 0.85
C ASN A 162 -24.93 -12.26 1.43
N SER A 163 -24.86 -13.50 0.93
CA SER A 163 -25.58 -14.64 1.54
C SER A 163 -24.75 -15.42 2.55
N GLU A 164 -23.43 -15.22 2.56
CA GLU A 164 -22.50 -15.91 3.46
C GLU A 164 -22.04 -15.06 4.64
N ALA A 165 -22.16 -13.73 4.56
CA ALA A 165 -21.71 -12.82 5.61
C ALA A 165 -22.70 -11.67 5.82
N LEU A 166 -22.98 -11.39 7.09
CA LEU A 166 -23.77 -10.24 7.50
C LEU A 166 -22.99 -8.94 7.30
N ALA A 167 -21.74 -8.91 7.78
CA ALA A 167 -20.88 -7.72 7.74
C ALA A 167 -19.53 -8.09 7.12
N THR A 168 -19.10 -7.30 6.14
CA THR A 168 -17.75 -7.30 5.56
C THR A 168 -17.41 -5.88 5.13
N GLY A 169 -16.17 -5.48 5.36
CA GLY A 169 -15.71 -4.15 5.01
C GLY A 169 -14.34 -3.86 5.56
N SER A 170 -13.78 -2.74 5.11
CA SER A 170 -12.49 -2.25 5.59
C SER A 170 -12.43 -0.74 5.62
N ARG A 171 -11.56 -0.21 6.48
CA ARG A 171 -11.26 1.22 6.62
C ARG A 171 -9.79 1.42 6.96
N TRP A 172 -9.22 2.50 6.44
CA TRP A 172 -7.96 3.03 6.94
C TRP A 172 -8.11 3.45 8.42
N THR A 173 -7.29 2.87 9.30
CA THR A 173 -7.19 3.24 10.72
C THR A 173 -5.96 4.10 11.00
N ASP A 174 -4.94 4.01 10.13
CA ASP A 174 -3.79 4.89 10.11
C ASP A 174 -3.33 5.14 8.66
N GLY A 175 -3.23 6.39 8.23
CA GLY A 175 -2.91 6.76 6.83
C GLY A 175 -4.16 7.00 5.95
N PRO A 176 -4.03 6.94 4.61
CA PRO A 176 -2.83 6.60 3.85
C PRO A 176 -1.73 7.67 3.97
N HIS A 177 -0.52 7.25 4.36
CA HIS A 177 0.67 8.09 4.41
C HIS A 177 1.44 7.99 3.10
N VAL A 178 1.67 9.12 2.44
CA VAL A 178 2.18 9.12 1.06
C VAL A 178 3.55 9.79 0.95
N THR A 179 4.47 9.11 0.25
CA THR A 179 5.78 9.64 -0.13
C THR A 179 5.93 9.59 -1.65
N VAL A 180 6.25 10.74 -2.27
CA VAL A 180 6.57 10.79 -3.70
C VAL A 180 8.08 10.62 -3.88
N ASN A 181 8.48 9.57 -4.60
CA ASN A 181 9.86 9.17 -4.77
C ASN A 181 10.56 9.96 -5.89
N GLU A 182 11.90 9.95 -5.91
CA GLU A 182 12.70 10.65 -6.92
C GLU A 182 12.48 10.11 -8.34
N ASP A 183 12.15 8.82 -8.46
CA ASP A 183 11.83 8.16 -9.73
C ASP A 183 10.37 8.38 -10.18
N ARG A 184 9.63 9.25 -9.47
CA ARG A 184 8.24 9.62 -9.72
C ARG A 184 7.22 8.52 -9.42
N THR A 185 7.62 7.43 -8.78
CA THR A 185 6.68 6.52 -8.12
C THR A 185 6.16 7.13 -6.82
N VAL A 186 5.09 6.55 -6.27
CA VAL A 186 4.47 7.01 -5.02
C VAL A 186 4.35 5.82 -4.08
N THR A 187 5.01 5.89 -2.93
CA THR A 187 4.86 4.90 -1.87
C THR A 187 3.71 5.30 -0.95
N VAL A 188 2.80 4.38 -0.69
CA VAL A 188 1.70 4.54 0.27
C VAL A 188 1.86 3.54 1.41
N THR A 189 1.82 4.04 2.64
CA THR A 189 1.92 3.23 3.85
C THR A 189 0.80 3.51 4.84
N GLY A 190 0.59 2.59 5.76
CA GLY A 190 -0.32 2.76 6.90
C GLY A 190 -0.99 1.45 7.25
N LYS A 191 -2.19 1.51 7.82
CA LYS A 191 -2.93 0.36 8.31
C LYS A 191 -4.39 0.43 7.92
N VAL A 192 -4.89 -0.70 7.45
CA VAL A 192 -6.31 -0.93 7.16
C VAL A 192 -6.82 -2.01 8.09
N GLU A 193 -7.92 -1.75 8.76
CA GLU A 193 -8.65 -2.75 9.53
C GLU A 193 -9.76 -3.31 8.64
N SER A 194 -10.00 -4.62 8.71
CA SER A 194 -11.16 -5.26 8.12
C SER A 194 -11.99 -5.98 9.17
N MET A 195 -13.26 -6.22 8.85
CA MET A 195 -14.16 -6.99 9.71
C MET A 195 -14.93 -8.07 8.96
N LEU A 196 -15.33 -9.11 9.68
CA LEU A 196 -16.28 -10.14 9.25
C LEU A 196 -17.28 -10.44 10.37
N LEU A 197 -18.57 -10.53 10.02
CA LEU A 197 -19.61 -11.10 10.88
C LEU A 197 -20.45 -12.11 10.09
N GLN A 198 -20.59 -13.31 10.65
CA GLN A 198 -21.40 -14.43 10.14
C GLN A 198 -22.25 -14.99 11.28
N ASP A 199 -23.25 -15.83 10.98
CA ASP A 199 -24.16 -16.41 11.97
C ASP A 199 -23.65 -17.74 12.60
N GLY A 200 -22.36 -17.77 12.91
CA GLY A 200 -21.73 -18.92 13.56
C GLY A 200 -22.37 -19.32 14.90
N ASP A 201 -21.89 -20.44 15.46
CA ASP A 201 -22.40 -20.99 16.73
C ASP A 201 -22.51 -19.90 17.82
N SER A 202 -23.73 -19.68 18.32
CA SER A 202 -24.09 -18.47 19.06
C SER A 202 -24.44 -18.79 20.51
N PHE A 203 -23.65 -18.25 21.44
CA PHE A 203 -23.96 -18.30 22.87
C PHE A 203 -25.10 -17.35 23.24
N ASN A 204 -26.00 -17.80 24.12
CA ASN A 204 -27.02 -16.95 24.72
C ASN A 204 -27.17 -17.18 26.24
N ASN A 205 -27.59 -16.13 26.95
CA ASN A 205 -27.99 -16.18 28.35
C ASN A 205 -29.36 -15.52 28.50
N GLY A 206 -30.40 -16.35 28.64
CA GLY A 206 -31.78 -15.88 28.61
C GLY A 206 -32.11 -15.25 27.25
N SER A 207 -32.52 -13.98 27.27
CA SER A 207 -32.84 -13.21 26.06
C SER A 207 -31.66 -12.41 25.49
N ILE A 208 -30.45 -12.58 26.04
CA ILE A 208 -29.26 -11.89 25.55
C ILE A 208 -28.41 -12.86 24.73
N TRP A 209 -28.06 -12.48 23.51
CA TRP A 209 -27.29 -13.26 22.55
C TRP A 209 -25.94 -12.61 22.26
N ALA A 210 -24.94 -13.40 21.88
CA ALA A 210 -23.62 -12.93 21.49
C ALA A 210 -23.50 -12.79 19.97
N LEU A 211 -23.25 -11.57 19.50
CA LEU A 211 -22.67 -11.35 18.17
C LEU A 211 -21.15 -11.33 18.30
N THR A 212 -20.44 -12.09 17.46
CA THR A 212 -18.97 -12.19 17.54
C THR A 212 -18.28 -11.88 16.21
N PRO A 213 -18.18 -10.60 15.82
CA PRO A 213 -17.41 -10.24 14.65
C PRO A 213 -15.93 -10.54 14.88
N ALA A 214 -15.19 -10.70 13.79
CA ALA A 214 -13.74 -10.76 13.77
C ALA A 214 -13.17 -9.53 13.09
N TRP A 215 -12.05 -9.02 13.60
CA TRP A 215 -11.29 -7.91 13.06
C TRP A 215 -9.84 -8.30 12.82
N ARG A 216 -9.25 -7.74 11.76
CA ARG A 216 -7.83 -7.91 11.50
C ARG A 216 -7.24 -6.66 10.87
N ASP A 217 -6.06 -6.31 11.35
CA ASP A 217 -5.24 -5.26 10.78
C ASP A 217 -4.37 -5.78 9.64
N TYR A 218 -4.23 -4.95 8.61
CA TYR A 218 -3.36 -5.17 7.46
C TYR A 218 -2.45 -3.95 7.31
N ASP A 219 -1.13 -4.20 7.34
CA ASP A 219 -0.15 -3.16 7.06
C ASP A 219 -0.04 -2.96 5.54
N ILE A 220 -0.22 -1.73 5.10
CA ILE A 220 -0.14 -1.35 3.68
C ILE A 220 1.24 -0.78 3.39
N ASN A 221 1.82 -1.20 2.26
CA ASN A 221 3.07 -0.69 1.72
C ASN A 221 3.07 -0.80 0.19
N ASP A 222 2.19 -0.04 -0.44
CA ASP A 222 2.00 -0.08 -1.89
C ASP A 222 2.91 0.89 -2.61
N GLU A 223 3.36 0.52 -3.81
CA GLU A 223 4.06 1.41 -4.72
C GLU A 223 3.20 1.67 -5.96
N LEU A 224 2.80 2.92 -6.15
CA LEU A 224 1.95 3.37 -7.24
C LEU A 224 2.78 4.05 -8.32
N THR A 225 2.44 3.78 -9.58
CA THR A 225 2.94 4.52 -10.73
C THR A 225 1.86 5.45 -11.25
N ILE A 226 2.20 6.71 -11.53
CA ILE A 226 1.28 7.69 -12.09
C ILE A 226 1.67 8.01 -13.54
N ALA A 227 0.71 7.89 -14.45
CA ALA A 227 0.85 8.31 -15.83
C ALA A 227 -0.43 8.99 -16.31
N ASN A 228 -0.30 10.08 -17.06
CA ASN A 228 -1.43 10.84 -17.62
C ASN A 228 -2.49 11.24 -16.58
N GLY A 229 -2.04 11.58 -15.36
CA GLY A 229 -2.93 12.01 -14.26
C GLY A 229 -3.78 10.90 -13.64
N LYS A 230 -3.43 9.63 -13.86
CA LYS A 230 -4.08 8.46 -13.27
C LYS A 230 -3.06 7.49 -12.68
N ILE A 231 -3.49 6.68 -11.73
CA ILE A 231 -2.72 5.51 -11.29
C ILE A 231 -2.66 4.53 -12.48
N SER A 232 -1.47 4.24 -12.98
CA SER A 232 -1.26 3.35 -14.13
C SER A 232 -0.69 2.00 -13.74
N GLY A 233 -0.18 1.86 -12.53
CA GLY A 233 0.36 0.62 -12.00
C GLY A 233 0.35 0.65 -10.48
N MET A 234 0.23 -0.53 -9.88
CA MET A 234 0.22 -0.76 -8.44
C MET A 234 1.05 -2.01 -8.18
N ASN A 235 2.09 -1.87 -7.36
CA ASN A 235 2.87 -2.98 -6.84
C ASN A 235 2.59 -3.10 -5.34
N ILE A 236 2.03 -4.24 -4.95
CA ILE A 236 1.59 -4.52 -3.58
C ILE A 236 2.73 -5.22 -2.85
N ASN A 237 3.22 -4.62 -1.76
CA ASN A 237 4.23 -5.27 -0.91
C ASN A 237 3.59 -5.70 0.41
N GLY A 238 2.98 -6.89 0.43
CA GLY A 238 2.34 -7.46 1.61
C GLY A 238 1.06 -8.20 1.29
N ASP A 239 0.25 -8.45 2.33
CA ASP A 239 -1.06 -9.08 2.19
C ASP A 239 -2.04 -8.08 1.55
N ASN A 240 -2.68 -8.49 0.46
CA ASN A 240 -3.77 -7.74 -0.15
C ASN A 240 -4.94 -8.66 -0.54
N PRO A 241 -5.61 -9.25 0.47
CA PRO A 241 -6.80 -10.02 0.22
C PRO A 241 -7.94 -9.14 -0.30
N TRP A 242 -8.92 -9.77 -0.93
CA TRP A 242 -10.02 -9.06 -1.57
C TRP A 242 -10.82 -8.18 -0.61
N TRP A 243 -10.93 -8.53 0.66
CA TRP A 243 -11.72 -7.75 1.62
C TRP A 243 -11.07 -6.42 2.03
N ILE A 244 -9.78 -6.19 1.75
CA ILE A 244 -9.14 -4.88 1.93
C ILE A 244 -8.97 -4.09 0.62
N ASN A 245 -9.13 -4.73 -0.53
CA ASN A 245 -9.18 -4.08 -1.84
C ASN A 245 -10.08 -4.90 -2.79
N PRO A 246 -11.40 -4.73 -2.69
CA PRO A 246 -12.35 -5.61 -3.36
C PRO A 246 -12.45 -5.35 -4.86
N TRP A 247 -11.79 -4.33 -5.39
CA TRP A 247 -12.02 -3.86 -6.75
C TRP A 247 -10.98 -4.35 -7.76
N LEU A 248 -9.78 -4.68 -7.28
CA LEU A 248 -8.62 -5.08 -8.07
C LEU A 248 -8.06 -6.43 -7.62
N THR A 249 -8.88 -7.25 -6.97
CA THR A 249 -8.46 -8.53 -6.41
C THR A 249 -9.56 -9.55 -6.65
N ARG A 250 -9.15 -10.78 -6.94
CA ARG A 250 -10.06 -11.91 -7.07
C ARG A 250 -10.65 -12.25 -5.72
N TRP A 251 -11.98 -12.32 -5.66
CA TRP A 251 -12.66 -12.77 -4.47
C TRP A 251 -12.57 -14.29 -4.36
N ASP A 252 -12.36 -14.78 -3.15
CA ASP A 252 -12.28 -16.20 -2.83
C ASP A 252 -13.11 -16.51 -1.57
N ASN A 253 -12.99 -17.73 -1.03
CA ASN A 253 -13.70 -18.19 0.15
C ASN A 253 -12.85 -18.18 1.43
N ASN A 254 -11.64 -17.63 1.42
CA ASN A 254 -10.67 -17.78 2.52
C ASN A 254 -10.85 -16.76 3.66
N MET A 255 -11.71 -15.76 3.49
CA MET A 255 -11.85 -14.65 4.45
C MET A 255 -12.11 -15.10 5.88
N ALA A 256 -13.01 -16.07 6.08
CA ALA A 256 -13.37 -16.53 7.42
C ALA A 256 -12.21 -17.24 8.12
N ASP A 257 -11.43 -18.05 7.39
CA ASP A 257 -10.24 -18.71 7.93
C ASP A 257 -9.17 -17.66 8.31
N ASP A 258 -8.92 -16.69 7.44
CA ASP A 258 -7.93 -15.63 7.68
C ASP A 258 -8.30 -14.69 8.83
N LEU A 259 -9.58 -14.33 8.96
CA LEU A 259 -10.06 -13.46 10.05
C LEU A 259 -10.28 -14.23 11.35
N SER A 260 -10.35 -15.57 11.33
CA SER A 260 -10.54 -16.38 12.54
C SER A 260 -9.39 -16.25 13.56
N GLU A 261 -8.20 -15.87 13.10
CA GLU A 261 -7.02 -15.60 13.91
C GLU A 261 -6.90 -14.11 14.31
N GLY A 262 -7.88 -13.29 13.91
CA GLY A 262 -7.98 -11.90 14.29
C GLY A 262 -8.56 -11.68 15.69
N THR A 263 -8.72 -10.41 16.05
CA THR A 263 -9.39 -10.00 17.29
C THR A 263 -10.88 -10.30 17.18
N ARG A 264 -11.48 -10.82 18.25
CA ARG A 264 -12.92 -11.09 18.30
C ARG A 264 -13.50 -10.58 19.59
N ILE A 265 -14.63 -9.90 19.52
CA ILE A 265 -15.31 -9.31 20.68
C ILE A 265 -16.75 -9.79 20.68
N ALA A 266 -17.22 -10.29 21.83
CA ALA A 266 -18.60 -10.70 22.01
C ALA A 266 -19.47 -9.50 22.40
N ILE A 267 -20.33 -9.07 21.48
CA ILE A 267 -21.27 -7.96 21.68
C ILE A 267 -22.59 -8.56 22.21
N PRO A 268 -23.02 -8.26 23.45
CA PRO A 268 -24.30 -8.72 23.95
C PRO A 268 -25.43 -7.96 23.27
N VAL A 269 -26.41 -8.64 22.71
CA VAL A 269 -27.61 -8.05 22.11
C VAL A 269 -28.89 -8.66 22.67
N LYS A 270 -29.99 -7.91 22.68
CA LYS A 270 -31.30 -8.34 23.19
C LYS A 270 -32.12 -8.96 22.07
N GLY A 271 -32.57 -10.19 22.25
CA GLY A 271 -33.33 -10.94 21.25
C GLY A 271 -32.43 -11.82 20.40
N ASP A 272 -33.05 -12.80 19.74
CA ASP A 272 -32.39 -13.75 18.84
C ASP A 272 -31.97 -13.01 17.54
N PRO A 273 -30.68 -13.02 17.17
CA PRO A 273 -30.20 -12.32 15.98
C PRO A 273 -30.59 -13.05 14.67
N GLU A 274 -31.57 -12.52 13.95
CA GLU A 274 -31.94 -13.01 12.62
C GLU A 274 -31.03 -12.40 11.52
N MET A 275 -29.89 -13.03 11.25
CA MET A 275 -28.93 -12.51 10.26
C MET A 275 -29.36 -12.72 8.80
N GLY A 276 -30.27 -13.67 8.54
CA GLY A 276 -30.81 -13.93 7.20
C GLY A 276 -29.78 -14.48 6.21
N LEU A 277 -28.79 -15.22 6.70
CA LEU A 277 -27.75 -15.85 5.87
C LEU A 277 -28.21 -17.23 5.40
N ALA A 278 -27.71 -17.66 4.25
CA ALA A 278 -28.08 -18.95 3.67
C ALA A 278 -27.04 -20.04 3.98
N HIS A 279 -25.79 -19.63 4.17
CA HIS A 279 -24.60 -20.46 4.37
C HIS A 279 -24.47 -21.68 3.46
N SER A 280 -23.50 -21.61 2.56
CA SER A 280 -23.07 -22.78 1.83
C SER A 280 -22.15 -23.67 2.68
N SER A 281 -22.27 -24.99 2.53
CA SER A 281 -21.28 -25.93 3.10
C SER A 281 -19.87 -25.76 2.54
N MET A 282 -19.71 -24.94 1.51
CA MET A 282 -18.45 -24.64 0.83
C MET A 282 -17.69 -23.46 1.42
N THR A 283 -18.37 -22.61 2.17
CA THR A 283 -17.78 -21.42 2.77
C THR A 283 -17.35 -21.76 4.19
N PRO A 284 -16.08 -21.55 4.54
CA PRO A 284 -15.69 -21.58 5.94
C PRO A 284 -16.53 -20.57 6.74
N ILE A 285 -16.95 -20.99 7.94
CA ILE A 285 -17.77 -20.17 8.84
C ILE A 285 -16.91 -19.77 10.02
N LEU A 286 -16.90 -18.48 10.33
CA LEU A 286 -16.34 -17.94 11.56
C LEU A 286 -17.10 -18.52 12.76
N LYS A 287 -16.50 -19.51 13.43
CA LYS A 287 -17.15 -20.20 14.55
C LYS A 287 -17.24 -19.27 15.75
N GLY A 288 -18.44 -18.94 16.20
CA GLY A 288 -18.66 -18.28 17.48
C GLY A 288 -18.39 -19.22 18.67
N PRO A 289 -18.37 -18.68 19.89
CA PRO A 289 -18.28 -19.47 21.11
C PRO A 289 -19.61 -20.19 21.37
N VAL A 290 -19.57 -21.50 21.60
CA VAL A 290 -20.76 -22.31 21.92
C VAL A 290 -21.12 -22.17 23.41
N THR A 291 -20.10 -22.02 24.23
CA THR A 291 -20.22 -21.81 25.67
C THR A 291 -19.38 -20.64 26.14
N GLN A 292 -19.77 -20.04 27.27
CA GLN A 292 -18.89 -19.14 28.02
C GLN A 292 -17.68 -19.87 28.65
N SER A 293 -17.45 -21.16 28.36
CA SER A 293 -16.25 -21.90 28.74
C SER A 293 -15.38 -22.27 27.53
N ASP A 294 -15.87 -22.09 26.31
CA ASP A 294 -15.07 -22.11 25.06
C ASP A 294 -14.20 -20.84 24.94
N LEU A 295 -13.86 -20.29 26.11
CA LEU A 295 -12.97 -19.16 26.36
C LEU A 295 -11.53 -19.56 26.08
N ASP A 296 -11.25 -20.10 24.90
CA ASP A 296 -9.91 -20.49 24.46
C ASP A 296 -8.93 -19.28 24.39
N GLY A 297 -9.30 -18.12 24.95
CA GLY A 297 -8.63 -16.83 24.87
C GLY A 297 -8.88 -16.09 23.56
N LYS A 298 -9.66 -16.67 22.64
CA LYS A 298 -9.85 -16.15 21.28
C LYS A 298 -10.92 -15.06 21.15
N VAL A 299 -11.91 -15.03 22.05
CA VAL A 299 -12.97 -14.02 22.06
C VAL A 299 -12.89 -13.23 23.35
N ASP A 300 -12.87 -11.91 23.22
CA ASP A 300 -12.94 -10.95 24.31
C ASP A 300 -14.41 -10.74 24.71
N TRP A 301 -14.68 -10.87 26.01
CA TRP A 301 -16.01 -10.82 26.61
C TRP A 301 -16.22 -9.63 27.53
N HIS A 302 -15.33 -8.63 27.55
CA HIS A 302 -15.44 -7.51 28.51
C HIS A 302 -16.80 -6.78 28.46
N LEU A 303 -17.47 -6.73 27.30
CA LEU A 303 -18.81 -6.13 27.17
C LEU A 303 -19.91 -6.87 27.95
N TRP A 304 -19.65 -8.12 28.36
CA TRP A 304 -20.58 -8.95 29.13
C TRP A 304 -20.44 -8.78 30.65
N ASP A 305 -19.44 -8.04 31.15
CA ASP A 305 -19.22 -7.83 32.59
C ASP A 305 -20.44 -7.21 33.31
N SER A 306 -21.24 -6.45 32.55
CA SER A 306 -22.47 -5.80 33.03
C SER A 306 -23.74 -6.62 32.81
N VAL A 307 -23.68 -7.76 32.11
CA VAL A 307 -24.83 -8.60 31.81
C VAL A 307 -25.07 -9.53 33.00
N PRO A 308 -26.26 -9.49 33.65
CA PRO A 308 -26.58 -10.42 34.72
C PRO A 308 -26.60 -11.85 34.18
N MET A 309 -25.55 -12.61 34.48
CA MET A 309 -25.50 -14.03 34.16
C MET A 309 -26.53 -14.75 35.03
N ALA A 310 -27.49 -15.44 34.42
CA ALA A 310 -28.37 -16.30 35.19
C ALA A 310 -27.46 -17.25 35.96
N SER A 311 -27.50 -17.22 37.29
CA SER A 311 -26.71 -18.16 38.08
C SER A 311 -27.06 -19.54 37.55
N VAL A 312 -26.09 -20.25 36.97
CA VAL A 312 -26.22 -21.69 36.72
C VAL A 312 -26.72 -22.22 38.04
N GLY A 313 -27.96 -22.72 38.04
CA GLY A 313 -28.65 -23.07 39.26
C GLY A 313 -27.82 -24.10 40.00
N GLY A 314 -26.98 -23.62 40.93
CA GLY A 314 -26.45 -24.37 42.04
C GLY A 314 -27.61 -24.64 42.97
N GLY A 315 -28.63 -25.35 42.47
CA GLY A 315 -29.55 -26.07 43.30
C GLY A 315 -28.67 -27.02 44.08
N CYS A 316 -28.43 -26.69 45.35
CA CYS A 316 -28.09 -27.70 46.34
C CYS A 316 -29.23 -28.73 46.29
N GLN A 317 -29.08 -29.77 45.47
CA GLN A 317 -30.03 -30.87 45.37
C GLN A 317 -29.89 -31.85 46.55
N ASN A 318 -29.15 -31.49 47.61
CA ASN A 318 -29.20 -32.21 48.87
C ASN A 318 -28.86 -31.29 50.06
N PRO A 319 -29.75 -31.12 51.06
CA PRO A 319 -29.47 -30.34 52.27
C PRO A 319 -28.48 -31.03 53.25
N GLY A 320 -27.76 -32.08 52.82
CA GLY A 320 -26.97 -32.94 53.70
C GLY A 320 -25.45 -32.85 53.58
N TYR A 321 -24.91 -32.15 52.59
CA TYR A 321 -23.46 -32.11 52.38
C TYR A 321 -23.00 -30.72 51.90
N CYS A 322 -22.96 -29.78 52.84
CA CYS A 322 -22.05 -28.64 52.79
C CYS A 322 -21.33 -28.58 54.13
N GLY A 323 -20.04 -28.92 54.10
CA GLY A 323 -19.07 -28.73 55.18
C GLY A 323 -17.81 -28.12 54.59
#